data_AF-A0A7S4HZZ4-F1
#
_entry.id   AF-A0A7S4HZZ4-F1
#
_cell.length_a   1.000
_cell.length_b   1.000
_cell.length_c   1.000
_cell.angle_alpha   90.00
_cell.angle_beta   90.00
_cell.angle_gamma   90.00
#
_symmetry.space_group_name_H-M   'P 1'
#
loop_
_entity.id
_entity.type
_entity.pdbx_description
1 polymer ?
#
loop_
_entity_poly.entity_id
_entity_poly.type
_entity_poly.pdbx_seq_one_letter_code
_entity_poly.pdbx_strand_id
1 'polypeptide(L)'
;EGLFRISGERTEISALKELFDNYNEGERDLSRYNIHAICGVLKLWLRELPESLMTFDLYDTIVRLERDNPDDKLDQYAAMIPKIGCNRPTLDYLMRFLSKLCENSTVNKMSASNASIVFGPTLIRARVETIETTLNSPIVNSAVQVLIE
;
A
#
# COMPACT_ATOMS: atom_id res chain seq x y z
N GLU A 1 -6.79 -17.65 -0.93
CA GLU A 1 -6.06 -17.11 -2.10
C GLU A 1 -6.43 -15.65 -2.32
N GLY A 2 -5.67 -14.90 -3.13
CA GLY A 2 -6.01 -13.52 -3.52
C GLY A 2 -6.05 -12.51 -2.37
N LEU A 3 -5.15 -12.63 -1.38
CA LEU A 3 -5.05 -11.67 -0.26
C LEU A 3 -4.89 -10.25 -0.80
N PHE A 4 -5.58 -9.28 -0.19
CA PHE A 4 -5.70 -7.88 -0.65
C PHE A 4 -6.35 -7.65 -2.02
N ARG A 5 -6.32 -8.60 -2.97
CA ARG A 5 -7.00 -8.51 -4.26
C ARG A 5 -8.50 -8.75 -4.15
N ILE A 6 -8.89 -9.82 -3.47
CA ILE A 6 -10.31 -10.15 -3.23
C ILE A 6 -10.85 -9.20 -2.16
N SER A 7 -12.02 -8.63 -2.43
CA SER A 7 -12.70 -7.72 -1.50
C SER A 7 -13.49 -8.51 -0.46
N GLY A 8 -13.34 -8.14 0.81
CA GLY A 8 -14.22 -8.61 1.88
C GLY A 8 -15.59 -7.92 1.84
N GLU A 9 -16.50 -8.36 2.70
CA GLU A 9 -17.81 -7.74 2.81
C GLU A 9 -17.70 -6.31 3.38
N ARG A 10 -18.41 -5.37 2.76
CA ARG A 10 -18.34 -3.94 3.14
C ARG A 10 -18.83 -3.70 4.57
N THR A 11 -19.86 -4.43 4.98
CA THR A 11 -20.43 -4.40 6.34
C THR A 11 -19.38 -4.80 7.38
N GLU A 12 -18.69 -5.91 7.16
CA GLU A 12 -17.62 -6.40 8.06
C GLU A 12 -16.40 -5.46 8.07
N ILE A 13 -16.00 -4.90 6.92
CA ILE A 13 -14.94 -3.89 6.85
C ILE A 13 -15.32 -2.64 7.66
N SER A 14 -16.58 -2.20 7.57
CA SER A 14 -17.06 -1.02 8.30
C SER A 14 -17.11 -1.29 9.81
N ALA A 15 -17.58 -2.47 10.22
CA ALA A 15 -17.56 -2.88 11.62
C ALA A 15 -16.14 -2.96 12.19
N LEU A 16 -15.19 -3.50 11.42
CA LEU A 16 -13.77 -3.52 11.81
C LEU A 16 -13.19 -2.11 11.92
N LYS A 17 -13.53 -1.20 11.00
CA LYS A 17 -13.10 0.20 11.08
C LYS A 17 -13.63 0.85 12.36
N GLU A 18 -14.92 0.75 12.64
CA GLU A 18 -15.53 1.29 13.86
C GLU A 18 -14.89 0.71 15.13
N LEU A 19 -14.55 -0.58 15.12
CA LEU A 19 -13.83 -1.23 16.22
C LEU A 19 -12.44 -0.63 16.44
N PHE A 20 -11.70 -0.32 15.38
CA PHE A 20 -10.37 0.31 15.47
C PHE A 20 -10.43 1.82 15.79
N ASP A 21 -11.45 2.54 15.34
CA ASP A 21 -11.60 3.98 15.57
C ASP A 21 -12.00 4.28 17.03
N ASN A 22 -12.83 3.42 17.64
CA ASN A 22 -13.32 3.59 19.01
C ASN A 22 -12.43 2.91 20.07
N TYR A 23 -11.18 2.62 19.72
CA TYR A 23 -10.33 1.69 20.46
C TYR A 23 -9.88 2.26 21.81
N ASN A 24 -10.71 2.04 22.85
CA ASN A 24 -10.32 2.26 24.25
C ASN A 24 -9.91 0.95 24.95
N GLU A 25 -10.30 -0.24 24.46
CA GLU A 25 -9.93 -1.54 25.06
C GLU A 25 -10.36 -2.76 24.18
N GLY A 26 -10.37 -2.61 22.85
CA GLY A 26 -11.03 -3.54 21.93
C GLY A 26 -10.36 -4.91 21.71
N GLU A 27 -11.18 -5.87 21.29
CA GLU A 27 -10.85 -7.26 20.96
C GLU A 27 -9.67 -7.39 19.99
N ARG A 28 -8.58 -8.00 20.45
CA ARG A 28 -7.36 -8.26 19.66
C ARG A 28 -7.47 -9.49 18.77
N ASP A 29 -8.48 -10.31 19.01
CA ASP A 29 -8.70 -11.54 18.30
C ASP A 29 -9.44 -11.28 16.99
N LEU A 30 -8.66 -11.14 15.92
CA LEU A 30 -9.19 -10.99 14.57
C LEU A 30 -9.57 -12.32 13.91
N SER A 31 -9.34 -13.48 14.55
CA SER A 31 -9.51 -14.79 13.92
C SER A 31 -10.95 -15.11 13.54
N ARG A 32 -11.93 -14.44 14.16
CA ARG A 32 -13.36 -14.56 13.85
C ARG A 32 -13.80 -13.83 12.59
N TYR A 33 -12.99 -12.88 12.10
CA TYR A 33 -13.33 -12.08 10.95
C TYR A 33 -12.81 -12.71 9.67
N ASN A 34 -13.50 -12.44 8.56
CA ASN A 34 -13.00 -12.85 7.26
C ASN A 34 -11.65 -12.18 6.94
N ILE A 35 -10.67 -12.96 6.51
CA ILE A 35 -9.35 -12.44 6.15
C ILE A 35 -9.40 -11.35 5.06
N HIS A 36 -10.37 -11.40 4.14
CA HIS A 36 -10.56 -10.38 3.12
C HIS A 36 -11.15 -9.08 3.69
N ALA A 37 -11.93 -9.15 4.78
CA ALA A 37 -12.38 -7.97 5.52
C ALA A 37 -11.22 -7.34 6.30
N ILE A 38 -10.37 -8.15 6.94
CA ILE A 38 -9.13 -7.69 7.59
C ILE A 38 -8.20 -7.01 6.57
N CYS A 39 -8.00 -7.62 5.40
CA CYS A 39 -7.26 -6.99 4.30
C CYS A 39 -7.93 -5.69 3.84
N GLY A 40 -9.25 -5.66 3.81
CA GLY A 40 -10.06 -4.52 3.43
C GLY A 40 -9.89 -3.32 4.36
N VAL A 41 -9.97 -3.54 5.68
CA VAL A 41 -9.83 -2.46 6.67
C VAL A 41 -8.42 -1.88 6.71
N LEU A 42 -7.38 -2.71 6.54
CA LEU A 42 -6.00 -2.20 6.43
C LEU A 42 -5.82 -1.31 5.19
N LYS A 43 -6.33 -1.73 4.03
CA LYS A 43 -6.31 -0.90 2.81
C LYS A 43 -7.14 0.37 2.97
N LEU A 44 -8.28 0.29 3.66
CA LEU A 44 -9.14 1.44 3.93
C LEU A 44 -8.40 2.48 4.77
N TRP A 45 -7.77 2.05 5.87
CA TRP A 45 -6.98 2.93 6.74
C TRP A 45 -5.88 3.66 5.95
N LEU A 46 -5.07 2.94 5.16
CA LEU A 46 -4.03 3.56 4.33
C LEU A 46 -4.58 4.56 3.31
N ARG A 47 -5.76 4.28 2.74
CA ARG A 47 -6.41 5.16 1.76
C ARG A 47 -6.98 6.42 2.41
N GLU A 48 -7.49 6.32 3.62
CA GLU A 48 -8.14 7.42 4.36
C GLU A 48 -7.15 8.32 5.12
N LEU A 49 -5.86 7.99 5.15
CA LEU A 49 -4.85 8.88 5.71
C LEU A 49 -4.94 10.28 5.07
N PRO A 50 -4.84 11.38 5.87
CA PRO A 50 -4.88 12.75 5.36
C PRO A 50 -3.83 13.02 4.27
N GLU A 51 -2.70 12.32 4.36
CA GLU A 51 -1.63 12.31 3.37
C GLU A 51 -1.31 10.85 2.99
N SER A 52 -0.92 10.60 1.73
CA SER A 52 -0.50 9.25 1.32
C SER A 52 0.71 8.79 2.12
N LEU A 53 0.86 7.48 2.33
CA LEU A 53 1.97 6.94 3.13
C LEU A 53 3.34 7.37 2.58
N MET A 54 3.47 7.45 1.24
CA MET A 54 4.68 7.92 0.56
C MET A 54 4.78 9.45 0.45
N THR A 55 3.91 10.21 1.10
CA THR A 55 3.77 11.69 1.06
C THR A 55 3.39 12.24 -0.32
N PHE A 56 2.70 13.38 -0.36
CA PHE A 56 2.33 14.00 -1.64
C PHE A 56 3.54 14.65 -2.32
N ASP A 57 4.50 15.14 -1.54
CA ASP A 57 5.65 15.89 -2.04
C ASP A 57 6.65 14.99 -2.79
N LEU A 58 6.62 13.67 -2.55
CA LEU A 58 7.44 12.70 -3.27
C LEU A 58 6.77 12.17 -4.55
N TYR A 59 5.48 12.43 -4.79
CA TYR A 59 4.74 11.87 -5.93
C TYR A 59 5.44 12.15 -7.27
N ASP A 60 5.72 13.43 -7.57
CA ASP A 60 6.34 13.80 -8.84
C ASP A 60 7.80 13.32 -8.95
N THR A 61 8.48 13.15 -7.81
CA THR A 61 9.82 12.56 -7.78
C THR A 61 9.77 11.08 -8.16
N ILE A 62 8.82 10.32 -7.61
CA ILE A 62 8.62 8.90 -7.95
C ILE A 62 8.25 8.75 -9.42
N VAL A 63 7.30 9.54 -9.92
CA VAL A 63 6.85 9.45 -11.32
C VAL A 63 7.98 9.74 -12.30
N ARG A 64 8.81 10.75 -12.01
CA ARG A 64 10.00 11.07 -12.82
C ARG A 64 11.04 9.96 -12.75
N LEU A 65 11.37 9.50 -11.55
CA LEU A 65 12.31 8.39 -11.34
C LEU A 65 11.92 7.15 -12.15
N GLU A 66 10.65 6.76 -12.07
CA GLU A 66 10.14 5.58 -12.77
C GLU A 66 10.11 5.73 -14.29
N ARG A 67 9.91 6.96 -14.80
CA ARG A 67 9.86 7.26 -16.23
C ARG A 67 11.25 7.35 -16.87
N ASP A 68 12.18 8.01 -16.18
CA ASP A 68 13.44 8.45 -16.77
C ASP A 68 14.57 7.44 -16.55
N ASN A 69 14.54 6.69 -15.45
CA ASN A 69 15.58 5.71 -15.10
C ASN A 69 14.95 4.32 -15.00
N PRO A 70 14.89 3.53 -16.09
CA PRO A 70 14.37 2.16 -16.02
C PRO A 70 15.31 1.22 -15.27
N ASP A 71 16.62 1.49 -15.27
CA ASP A 71 17.67 0.65 -14.68
C ASP A 71 18.33 1.32 -13.46
N ASP A 72 18.61 0.54 -12.42
CA ASP A 72 19.33 0.92 -11.19
C ASP A 72 18.74 2.12 -10.40
N LYS A 73 17.57 1.90 -9.79
CA LYS A 73 16.81 2.91 -9.02
C LYS A 73 17.00 2.81 -7.51
N LEU A 74 17.72 1.79 -7.04
CA LEU A 74 17.79 1.44 -5.61
C LEU A 74 18.38 2.57 -4.78
N ASP A 75 19.49 3.17 -5.23
CA ASP A 75 20.13 4.29 -4.53
C ASP A 75 19.22 5.52 -4.46
N GLN A 76 18.44 5.77 -5.51
CA GLN A 76 17.50 6.89 -5.57
C GLN A 76 16.33 6.68 -4.62
N TYR A 77 15.75 5.47 -4.58
CA TYR A 77 14.74 5.11 -3.58
C TYR A 77 15.30 5.19 -2.15
N ALA A 78 16.50 4.67 -1.91
CA ALA A 78 17.17 4.74 -0.61
C ALA A 78 17.35 6.19 -0.13
N ALA A 79 17.70 7.11 -1.04
CA ALA A 79 17.80 8.54 -0.75
C ALA A 79 16.42 9.21 -0.48
N MET A 80 15.32 8.63 -0.94
CA MET A 80 13.96 9.12 -0.69
C MET A 80 13.39 8.65 0.66
N ILE A 81 13.73 7.44 1.13
CA ILE A 81 13.18 6.86 2.36
C ILE A 81 13.29 7.81 3.59
N PRO A 82 14.40 8.54 3.84
CA PRO A 82 14.47 9.49 4.94
C PRO A 82 13.46 10.65 4.83
N LYS A 83 13.08 11.06 3.61
CA LYS A 83 12.17 12.19 3.35
C LYS A 83 10.71 11.87 3.68
N ILE A 84 10.38 10.59 3.85
CA ILE A 84 9.03 10.10 4.22
C ILE A 84 8.70 10.46 5.69
N GLY A 85 9.70 10.81 6.49
CA GLY A 85 9.50 11.35 7.84
C GLY A 85 8.85 10.33 8.79
N CYS A 86 7.78 10.75 9.47
CA CYS A 86 7.09 9.93 10.48
C CYS A 86 6.40 8.69 9.93
N ASN A 87 6.12 8.64 8.62
CA ASN A 87 5.47 7.50 7.98
C ASN A 87 6.43 6.32 7.74
N ARG A 88 7.75 6.55 7.87
CA ARG A 88 8.80 5.57 7.53
C ARG A 88 8.67 4.24 8.29
N PRO A 89 8.42 4.19 9.62
CA PRO A 89 8.28 2.91 10.33
C PRO A 89 7.10 2.07 9.82
N THR A 90 5.97 2.73 9.54
CA THR A 90 4.78 2.09 8.96
C THR A 90 5.09 1.54 7.57
N LEU A 91 5.78 2.32 6.73
CA LEU A 91 6.19 1.88 5.40
C LEU A 91 7.15 0.69 5.46
N ASP A 92 8.19 0.74 6.28
CA ASP A 92 9.17 -0.35 6.43
C ASP A 92 8.47 -1.65 6.86
N TYR A 93 7.59 -1.58 7.87
CA TYR A 93 6.81 -2.75 8.28
C TYR A 93 5.93 -3.28 7.16
N LEU A 94 5.21 -2.40 6.45
CA LEU A 94 4.32 -2.78 5.37
C LEU A 94 5.08 -3.42 4.21
N MET A 95 6.22 -2.87 3.79
CA MET A 95 7.03 -3.43 2.70
C MET A 95 7.57 -4.82 3.06
N ARG A 96 8.09 -5.00 4.28
CA ARG A 96 8.52 -6.34 4.77
C ARG A 96 7.37 -7.34 4.81
N PHE A 97 6.20 -6.91 5.28
CA PHE A 97 5.01 -7.75 5.31
C PHE A 97 4.56 -8.16 3.91
N LEU A 98 4.52 -7.21 2.96
CA LEU A 98 4.15 -7.49 1.57
C LEU A 98 5.18 -8.37 0.88
N SER A 99 6.47 -8.17 1.13
CA SER A 99 7.54 -9.03 0.62
C SER A 99 7.34 -10.48 1.07
N LYS A 100 7.14 -10.72 2.38
CA LYS A 100 6.82 -12.05 2.94
C LYS A 100 5.51 -12.64 2.40
N LEU A 101 4.50 -11.81 2.15
CA LEU A 101 3.26 -12.25 1.51
C LEU A 101 3.54 -12.75 0.08
N CYS A 102 4.36 -12.02 -0.68
CA CYS A 102 4.73 -12.34 -2.05
C CYS A 102 5.63 -13.58 -2.18
N GLU A 103 6.46 -13.88 -1.17
CA GLU A 103 7.20 -15.16 -1.09
C GLU A 103 6.27 -16.38 -1.15
N ASN A 104 5.02 -16.23 -0.70
CA ASN A 104 4.00 -17.28 -0.69
C ASN A 104 3.07 -17.24 -1.92
N SER A 105 3.50 -16.57 -3.00
CA SER A 105 2.70 -16.36 -4.21
C SER A 105 2.25 -17.65 -4.91
N THR A 106 2.96 -18.76 -4.74
CA THR A 106 2.57 -20.08 -5.27
C THR A 106 1.24 -20.57 -4.68
N VAL A 107 0.95 -20.21 -3.42
CA VAL A 107 -0.28 -20.56 -2.70
C VAL A 107 -1.29 -19.43 -2.75
N ASN A 108 -0.92 -18.23 -2.32
CA ASN A 108 -1.87 -17.12 -2.20
C ASN A 108 -2.13 -16.40 -3.54
N LYS A 109 -1.38 -16.71 -4.61
CA LYS A 109 -1.51 -16.13 -5.96
C LYS A 109 -1.23 -14.63 -6.05
N MET A 110 -0.52 -14.07 -5.08
CA MET A 110 -0.13 -12.66 -5.03
C MET A 110 1.39 -12.54 -5.21
N SER A 111 1.85 -12.25 -6.42
CA SER A 111 3.22 -11.81 -6.69
C SER A 111 3.41 -10.34 -6.31
N ALA A 112 4.66 -9.85 -6.29
CA ALA A 112 4.95 -8.43 -6.08
C ALA A 112 4.21 -7.53 -7.07
N SER A 113 4.17 -7.93 -8.35
CA SER A 113 3.39 -7.25 -9.40
C SER A 113 1.88 -7.23 -9.11
N ASN A 114 1.29 -8.35 -8.64
CA ASN A 114 -0.12 -8.38 -8.28
C ASN A 114 -0.43 -7.52 -7.05
N ALA A 115 0.47 -7.51 -6.06
CA ALA A 115 0.33 -6.69 -4.86
C ALA A 115 0.47 -5.20 -5.19
N SER A 116 1.39 -4.84 -6.08
CA SER A 116 1.65 -3.44 -6.44
C SER A 116 0.48 -2.80 -7.19
N ILE A 117 -0.28 -3.56 -7.97
CA ILE A 117 -1.53 -3.06 -8.58
C ILE A 117 -2.55 -2.65 -7.52
N VAL A 118 -2.59 -3.35 -6.37
CA VAL A 118 -3.52 -3.05 -5.28
C VAL A 118 -2.99 -1.90 -4.42
N PHE A 119 -1.71 -1.91 -4.09
CA PHE A 119 -1.10 -0.98 -3.15
C PHE A 119 -0.57 0.30 -3.78
N GLY A 120 -0.28 0.33 -5.09
CA GLY A 120 0.14 1.52 -5.85
C GLY A 120 -0.72 2.75 -5.56
N PRO A 121 -2.01 2.76 -5.98
CA PRO A 121 -2.90 3.90 -5.73
C PRO A 121 -3.24 4.08 -4.25
N THR A 122 -2.97 3.08 -3.40
CA THR A 122 -3.23 3.18 -1.96
C THR A 122 -2.08 3.92 -1.25
N LEU A 123 -0.83 3.69 -1.64
CA LEU A 123 0.36 4.18 -0.94
C LEU A 123 0.92 5.47 -1.53
N ILE A 124 0.71 5.69 -2.83
CA ILE A 124 1.24 6.84 -3.57
C ILE A 124 0.04 7.51 -4.26
N ARG A 125 -0.24 8.75 -3.88
CA ARG A 125 -1.35 9.54 -4.43
C ARG A 125 -0.84 10.92 -4.81
N ALA A 126 -1.34 11.48 -5.89
CA ALA A 126 -1.13 12.89 -6.17
C ALA A 126 -1.93 13.74 -5.19
N ARG A 127 -1.45 14.95 -4.89
CA ARG A 127 -2.20 15.92 -4.07
C ARG A 127 -3.54 16.31 -4.71
N VAL A 128 -3.56 16.38 -6.04
CA VAL A 128 -4.74 16.70 -6.84
C VAL A 128 -4.91 15.60 -7.89
N GLU A 129 -6.09 14.98 -7.91
CA GLU A 129 -6.41 14.00 -8.93
C GLU A 129 -6.76 14.69 -10.25
N THR A 130 -6.06 14.31 -11.30
CA THR A 130 -6.29 14.73 -12.68
C THR A 130 -6.34 13.51 -13.60
N ILE A 131 -6.71 13.72 -14.86
CA ILE A 131 -6.61 12.68 -15.90
C ILE A 131 -5.16 12.18 -16.01
N GLU A 132 -4.18 13.09 -15.99
CA GLU A 132 -2.77 12.75 -16.06
C GLU A 132 -2.31 11.89 -14.87
N THR A 133 -2.67 12.26 -13.64
CA THR A 133 -2.27 11.49 -12.45
C THR A 133 -2.91 10.11 -12.44
N THR A 134 -4.11 9.97 -13.02
CA THR A 134 -4.79 8.68 -13.20
C THR A 134 -4.05 7.80 -14.22
N LEU A 135 -3.58 8.38 -15.33
CA LEU A 135 -2.78 7.69 -16.35
C LEU A 135 -1.41 7.22 -15.83
N ASN A 136 -0.89 7.86 -14.77
CA ASN A 136 0.35 7.43 -14.10
C ASN A 136 0.19 6.18 -13.22
N SER A 137 -1.00 5.57 -13.12
CA SER A 137 -1.22 4.38 -12.27
C SER A 137 -0.21 3.24 -12.54
N PRO A 138 0.15 2.87 -13.78
CA PRO A 138 1.16 1.83 -14.03
C PRO A 138 2.54 2.21 -13.51
N ILE A 139 2.91 3.49 -13.60
CA ILE A 139 4.18 4.04 -13.11
C ILE A 139 4.24 3.92 -11.58
N VAL A 140 3.15 4.31 -10.91
CA VAL A 140 3.01 4.19 -9.46
C VAL A 140 3.04 2.73 -8.99
N ASN A 141 2.41 1.82 -9.73
CA ASN A 141 2.45 0.38 -9.43
C ASN A 141 3.88 -0.17 -9.59
N SER A 142 4.63 0.26 -10.60
CA SER A 142 6.04 -0.10 -10.78
C SER A 142 6.87 0.29 -9.56
N ALA A 143 6.71 1.54 -9.07
CA ALA A 143 7.39 2.01 -7.87
C ALA A 143 7.11 1.14 -6.64
N VAL A 144 5.85 0.79 -6.39
CA VAL A 144 5.50 -0.09 -5.25
C VAL A 144 6.04 -1.50 -5.44
N GLN A 145 6.11 -2.02 -6.67
CA GLN A 145 6.72 -3.32 -6.94
C GLN A 145 8.21 -3.32 -6.55
N VAL A 146 8.96 -2.29 -6.95
CA VAL A 146 10.39 -2.14 -6.59
C VAL A 146 10.58 -2.05 -5.07
N LEU A 147 9.65 -1.43 -4.35
CA LEU A 147 9.74 -1.34 -2.88
C LEU A 147 9.41 -2.66 -2.16
N ILE A 148 8.71 -3.59 -2.82
CA ILE A 148 8.35 -4.91 -2.27
C ILE A 148 9.49 -5.94 -2.49
N GLU A 149 10.21 -5.80 -3.60
CA GLU A 149 11.33 -6.67 -4.01
C GLU A 149 12.64 -6.32 -3.28
#